data_AF-A0A7X5ZSR6-F1
#
_entry.id   AF-A0A7X5ZSR6-F1
#
_cell.length_a   1.000
_cell.length_b   1.000
_cell.length_c   1.000
_cell.angle_alpha   90.00
_cell.angle_beta   90.00
_cell.angle_gamma   90.00
#
_symmetry.space_group_name_H-M   'P 1'
#
loop_
_entity.id
_entity.type
_entity.pdbx_description
1 polymer ?
#
loop_
_entity_poly.entity_id
_entity_poly.type
_entity_poly.pdbx_seq_one_letter_code
_entity_poly.pdbx_strand_id
1 'polypeptide(L)'
;MTAAYPKHSPRPPVAGSVTYLLLNLPAGIAGFVLLVTLGSVGVSTVIIWVGVPVLMLAILLARAFAEVERARVHALLGTYIARPYRPLPDGGQKLRWKARLSDTSTWRDICYLLLLFPVGIAEFVLVVTLWAVSLGLLALPVYYRYLPEGAYFFPSYDLRWITVDSVTTALPWAALGVLLLVATVAFTRGMAGAHARFARLLLGPTSAMTPAAEAVGAGHVTPRPVAE
;
A
#
# COMPACT_ATOMS: atom_id res chain seq x y z
N MET A 1 20.20 7.96 -26.97
CA MET A 1 20.14 6.80 -26.07
C MET A 1 18.78 6.82 -25.39
N THR A 2 17.79 6.18 -26.02
CA THR A 2 16.39 6.12 -25.57
C THR A 2 16.31 5.27 -24.32
N ALA A 3 16.07 5.89 -23.16
CA ALA A 3 15.80 5.15 -21.93
C ALA A 3 14.55 4.30 -22.15
N ALA A 4 14.75 2.98 -22.23
CA ALA A 4 13.66 2.03 -22.34
C ALA A 4 12.78 2.17 -21.09
N TYR A 5 11.57 2.71 -21.26
CA TYR A 5 10.55 2.70 -20.21
C TYR A 5 10.35 1.25 -19.76
N PRO A 6 10.60 0.90 -18.48
CA PRO A 6 10.41 -0.47 -18.02
C PRO A 6 8.95 -0.87 -18.23
N LYS A 7 8.76 -1.99 -18.94
CA LYS A 7 7.45 -2.57 -19.24
C LYS A 7 6.62 -2.68 -17.96
N HIS A 8 5.46 -2.02 -17.94
CA HIS A 8 4.43 -2.24 -16.93
C HIS A 8 4.06 -3.73 -16.91
N SER A 9 4.34 -4.41 -15.81
CA SER A 9 3.81 -5.76 -15.59
C SER A 9 2.33 -5.62 -15.20
N PRO A 10 1.36 -6.12 -15.98
CA PRO A 10 -0.07 -5.94 -15.72
C PRO A 10 -0.58 -6.59 -14.41
N ARG A 11 0.30 -7.32 -13.73
CA ARG A 11 0.00 -8.31 -12.72
C ARG A 11 1.12 -8.28 -11.66
N PRO A 12 0.88 -7.77 -10.44
CA PRO A 12 1.92 -7.69 -9.41
C PRO A 12 2.43 -9.10 -9.07
N PRO A 13 3.73 -9.34 -8.83
CA PRO A 13 4.23 -10.66 -8.45
C PRO A 13 3.63 -11.10 -7.11
N VAL A 14 3.35 -12.40 -6.93
CA VAL A 14 2.71 -12.91 -5.69
C VAL A 14 3.57 -12.59 -4.46
N ALA A 15 4.87 -12.83 -4.55
CA ALA A 15 5.82 -12.49 -3.49
C ALA A 15 5.78 -10.99 -3.16
N GLY A 16 5.83 -10.12 -4.18
CA GLY A 16 5.72 -8.67 -3.99
C GLY A 16 4.40 -8.25 -3.36
N SER A 17 3.28 -8.87 -3.75
CA SER A 17 1.97 -8.63 -3.13
C SER A 17 1.92 -9.05 -1.67
N VAL A 18 2.39 -10.24 -1.32
CA VAL A 18 2.45 -10.72 0.08
C VAL A 18 3.34 -9.81 0.91
N THR A 19 4.58 -9.55 0.46
CA THR A 19 5.52 -8.68 1.17
C THR A 19 4.96 -7.27 1.38
N TYR A 20 4.33 -6.69 0.35
CA TYR A 20 3.72 -5.37 0.46
C TYR A 20 2.62 -5.33 1.52
N LEU A 21 1.67 -6.25 1.45
CA LEU A 21 0.51 -6.30 2.36
C LEU A 21 0.94 -6.61 3.80
N LEU A 22 1.95 -7.45 4.01
CA LEU A 22 2.52 -7.70 5.34
C LEU A 22 3.19 -6.44 5.92
N LEU A 23 3.87 -5.65 5.07
CA LEU A 23 4.54 -4.41 5.48
C LEU A 23 3.57 -3.23 5.66
N ASN A 24 2.33 -3.33 5.22
CA ASN A 24 1.36 -2.23 5.37
C ASN A 24 0.94 -1.99 6.82
N LEU A 25 0.89 -3.01 7.66
CA LEU A 25 0.64 -2.83 9.08
C LEU A 25 1.75 -2.01 9.77
N PRO A 26 3.04 -2.40 9.73
CA PRO A 26 4.09 -1.60 10.37
C PRO A 26 4.24 -0.22 9.74
N ALA A 27 4.08 -0.09 8.42
CA ALA A 27 4.09 1.22 7.75
C ALA A 27 2.90 2.10 8.21
N GLY A 28 1.70 1.53 8.28
CA GLY A 28 0.51 2.21 8.77
C GLY A 28 0.64 2.67 10.22
N ILE A 29 1.16 1.81 11.10
CA ILE A 29 1.47 2.17 12.50
C ILE A 29 2.46 3.34 12.53
N ALA A 30 3.58 3.25 11.81
CA ALA A 30 4.59 4.29 11.80
C ALA A 30 4.04 5.63 11.30
N GLY A 31 3.30 5.63 10.20
CA GLY A 31 2.67 6.83 9.65
C GLY A 31 1.61 7.43 10.57
N PHE A 32 0.76 6.59 11.17
CA PHE A 32 -0.29 7.03 12.09
C PHE A 32 0.28 7.61 13.38
N VAL A 33 1.22 6.90 14.03
CA VAL A 33 1.90 7.39 15.24
C VAL A 33 2.61 8.70 14.95
N LEU A 34 3.37 8.78 13.85
CA LEU A 34 4.07 10.01 13.46
C LEU A 34 3.11 11.19 13.31
N LEU A 35 2.01 11.01 12.58
CA LEU A 35 1.04 12.08 12.33
C LEU A 35 0.26 12.48 13.58
N VAL A 36 -0.21 11.51 14.35
CA VAL A 36 -0.99 11.77 15.56
C VAL A 36 -0.10 12.40 16.62
N THR A 37 1.10 11.88 16.86
CA THR A 37 2.02 12.45 17.84
C THR A 37 2.46 13.86 17.47
N LEU A 38 3.00 14.07 16.26
CA LEU A 38 3.47 15.41 15.86
C LEU A 38 2.30 16.38 15.66
N GLY A 39 1.14 15.91 15.21
CA GLY A 39 -0.07 16.69 15.09
C GLY A 39 -0.57 17.15 16.46
N SER A 40 -0.74 16.24 17.41
CA SER A 40 -1.21 16.56 18.77
C SER A 40 -0.23 17.43 19.53
N VAL A 41 1.07 17.11 19.51
CA VAL A 41 2.12 17.94 20.16
C VAL A 41 2.24 19.29 19.48
N GLY A 42 2.22 19.31 18.15
CA GLY A 42 2.29 20.53 17.37
C GLY A 42 1.13 21.46 17.68
N VAL A 43 -0.11 20.99 17.56
CA VAL A 43 -1.31 21.80 17.83
C VAL A 43 -1.35 22.29 19.28
N SER A 44 -1.03 21.44 20.27
CA SER A 44 -1.08 21.84 21.68
C SER A 44 -0.02 22.89 22.05
N THR A 45 1.15 22.86 21.41
CA THR A 45 2.25 23.79 21.68
C THR A 45 2.27 25.02 20.76
N VAL A 46 1.26 25.20 19.90
CA VAL A 46 1.14 26.42 19.07
C VAL A 46 1.02 27.68 19.93
N ILE A 47 0.38 27.59 21.10
CA ILE A 47 0.16 28.72 22.02
C ILE A 47 1.48 29.38 22.42
N ILE A 48 2.55 28.58 22.58
CA ILE A 48 3.89 29.04 22.95
C ILE A 48 4.83 29.16 21.73
N TRP A 49 4.27 29.19 20.52
CA TRP A 49 4.97 29.24 19.23
C TRP A 49 5.85 28.03 18.87
N VAL A 50 6.18 27.15 19.82
CA VAL A 50 6.92 25.89 19.60
C VAL A 50 6.16 24.92 18.69
N GLY A 51 4.83 24.98 18.67
CA GLY A 51 4.01 24.12 17.83
C GLY A 51 4.19 24.32 16.33
N VAL A 52 4.52 25.55 15.90
CA VAL A 52 4.71 25.88 14.49
C VAL A 52 5.84 25.05 13.85
N PRO A 53 7.08 25.04 14.37
CA PRO A 53 8.14 24.19 13.81
C PRO A 53 7.82 22.69 13.92
N VAL A 54 7.11 22.23 14.95
CA VAL A 54 6.70 20.83 15.09
C VAL A 54 5.72 20.43 13.97
N LEU A 55 4.72 21.25 13.68
CA LEU A 55 3.77 21.00 12.59
C LEU A 55 4.44 21.08 11.21
N MET A 56 5.38 22.01 11.04
CA MET A 56 6.19 22.09 9.82
C MET A 56 7.01 20.81 9.60
N LEU A 57 7.61 20.28 10.66
CA LEU A 57 8.31 18.99 10.63
C LEU A 57 7.35 17.85 10.30
N ALA A 58 6.17 17.82 10.90
CA ALA A 58 5.13 16.82 10.63
C ALA A 58 4.78 16.75 9.13
N ILE A 59 4.59 17.92 8.49
CA ILE A 59 4.29 18.01 7.06
C ILE A 59 5.45 17.47 6.21
N LEU A 60 6.70 17.82 6.55
CA LEU A 60 7.87 17.34 5.80
C LEU A 60 8.01 15.82 5.90
N LEU A 61 7.83 15.28 7.11
CA LEU A 61 7.89 13.85 7.34
C LEU A 61 6.72 13.12 6.68
N ALA A 62 5.50 13.67 6.70
CA ALA A 62 4.36 13.10 6.00
C ALA A 62 4.61 12.99 4.49
N ARG A 63 5.15 14.05 3.88
CA ARG A 63 5.52 14.04 2.46
C ARG A 63 6.65 13.05 2.15
N ALA A 64 7.66 12.98 3.01
CA ALA A 64 8.74 12.01 2.87
C ALA A 64 8.22 10.56 2.97
N PHE A 65 7.30 10.30 3.91
CA PHE A 65 6.67 9.00 4.05
C PHE A 65 5.83 8.64 2.82
N ALA A 66 5.02 9.59 2.31
CA ALA A 66 4.26 9.39 1.08
C ALA A 66 5.16 9.07 -0.13
N GLU A 67 6.35 9.66 -0.20
CA GLU A 67 7.35 9.31 -1.22
C GLU A 67 7.91 7.89 -1.06
N VAL A 68 8.21 7.47 0.18
CA VAL A 68 8.59 6.08 0.47
C VAL A 68 7.49 5.13 0.05
N GLU A 69 6.23 5.49 0.28
CA GLU A 69 5.10 4.66 -0.11
C GLU A 69 4.95 4.54 -1.63
N ARG A 70 5.06 5.66 -2.37
CA ARG A 70 5.09 5.64 -3.84
C ARG A 70 6.20 4.71 -4.33
N ALA A 71 7.37 4.74 -3.70
CA ALA A 71 8.48 3.85 -4.02
C ALA A 71 8.18 2.38 -3.68
N ARG A 72 7.54 2.07 -2.53
CA ARG A 72 7.11 0.72 -2.15
C ARG A 72 6.11 0.15 -3.15
N VAL A 73 5.10 0.93 -3.53
CA VAL A 73 4.10 0.55 -4.54
C VAL A 73 4.77 0.28 -5.90
N HIS A 74 5.74 1.11 -6.28
CA HIS A 74 6.48 0.89 -7.51
C HIS A 74 7.33 -0.39 -7.46
N ALA A 75 8.13 -0.55 -6.40
CA ALA A 75 9.07 -1.66 -6.25
C ALA A 75 8.38 -3.02 -6.10
N LEU A 76 7.31 -3.09 -5.30
CA LEU A 76 6.66 -4.36 -4.95
C LEU A 76 5.44 -4.68 -5.82
N LEU A 77 4.72 -3.66 -6.30
CA LEU A 77 3.48 -3.84 -7.07
C LEU A 77 3.63 -3.45 -8.55
N GLY A 78 4.77 -2.92 -8.97
CA GLY A 78 5.03 -2.51 -10.36
C GLY A 78 4.20 -1.31 -10.81
N THR A 79 3.56 -0.59 -9.88
CA THR A 79 2.70 0.56 -10.18
C THR A 79 3.50 1.84 -9.98
N TYR A 80 3.69 2.61 -11.05
CA TYR A 80 4.26 3.95 -10.94
C TYR A 80 3.17 4.95 -10.52
N ILE A 81 3.49 5.80 -9.54
CA ILE A 81 2.66 6.92 -9.10
C ILE A 81 3.47 8.19 -9.27
N ALA A 82 3.01 9.09 -10.13
CA ALA A 82 3.69 10.37 -10.37
C ALA A 82 3.65 11.25 -9.12
N ARG A 83 4.72 12.02 -8.90
CA ARG A 83 4.81 13.00 -7.81
C ARG A 83 3.87 14.18 -8.08
N PRO A 84 2.86 14.46 -7.24
CA PRO A 84 1.87 15.51 -7.51
C PRO A 84 2.29 16.91 -7.03
N TYR A 85 3.46 17.04 -6.40
CA TYR A 85 3.87 18.31 -5.79
C TYR A 85 4.20 19.37 -6.83
N ARG A 86 3.67 20.58 -6.63
CA ARG A 86 4.01 21.73 -7.49
C ARG A 86 5.47 22.18 -7.26
N PRO A 87 6.14 22.70 -8.30
CA PRO A 87 7.41 23.41 -8.13
C PRO A 87 7.25 24.50 -7.07
N LEU A 88 8.26 24.67 -6.22
CA LEU A 88 8.21 25.73 -5.21
C LEU A 88 8.42 27.09 -5.90
N PRO A 89 7.66 28.12 -5.52
CA PRO A 89 7.86 29.47 -6.07
C PRO A 89 9.27 29.98 -5.75
N ASP A 90 9.86 30.71 -6.70
CA ASP A 90 11.07 31.50 -6.45
C ASP A 90 10.73 32.62 -5.46
N GLY A 91 11.34 32.58 -4.27
CA GLY A 91 11.06 33.54 -3.21
C GLY A 91 11.46 33.07 -1.81
N GLY A 92 11.19 33.91 -0.81
CA GLY A 92 11.56 33.66 0.59
C GLY A 92 10.88 32.45 1.22
N GLN A 93 11.46 31.92 2.31
CA GLN A 93 10.98 30.72 3.00
C GLN A 93 9.50 30.79 3.41
N LYS A 94 8.98 31.98 3.77
CA LYS A 94 7.56 32.19 4.09
C LYS A 94 6.63 31.84 2.92
N LEU A 95 6.98 32.25 1.70
CA LEU A 95 6.19 31.97 0.49
C LEU A 95 6.20 30.48 0.16
N ARG A 96 7.37 29.84 0.32
CA ARG A 96 7.53 28.39 0.14
C ARG A 96 6.69 27.58 1.13
N TRP A 97 6.61 27.99 2.39
CA TRP A 97 5.75 27.33 3.38
C TRP A 97 4.26 27.55 3.15
N LYS A 98 3.86 28.77 2.77
CA LYS A 98 2.48 29.05 2.34
C LYS A 98 2.07 28.14 1.18
N ALA A 99 2.94 28.00 0.16
CA ALA A 99 2.69 27.11 -0.97
C ALA A 99 2.51 25.63 -0.54
N ARG A 100 3.33 25.13 0.40
CA ARG A 100 3.20 23.75 0.91
C ARG A 100 1.91 23.51 1.70
N LEU A 101 1.52 24.46 2.54
CA LEU A 101 0.32 24.37 3.37
C LEU A 101 -0.97 24.46 2.55
N SER A 102 -0.95 25.27 1.49
CA SER A 102 -2.05 25.41 0.53
C SER A 102 -2.08 24.30 -0.53
N ASP A 103 -1.10 23.40 -0.55
CA ASP A 103 -1.06 22.31 -1.52
C ASP A 103 -2.00 21.18 -1.10
N THR A 104 -3.04 20.95 -1.91
CA THR A 104 -4.01 19.86 -1.71
C THR A 104 -3.34 18.49 -1.64
N SER A 105 -2.18 18.31 -2.31
CA SER A 105 -1.46 17.03 -2.27
C SER A 105 -0.94 16.69 -0.87
N THR A 106 -0.48 17.67 -0.09
CA THR A 106 -0.02 17.46 1.30
C THR A 106 -1.13 16.88 2.17
N TRP A 107 -2.36 17.38 2.03
CA TRP A 107 -3.50 16.92 2.82
C TRP A 107 -3.96 15.52 2.40
N ARG A 108 -3.83 15.19 1.11
CA ARG A 108 -4.09 13.83 0.61
C ARG A 108 -3.04 12.84 1.10
N ASP A 109 -1.78 13.24 1.19
CA ASP A 109 -0.72 12.42 1.79
C ASP A 109 -1.04 12.12 3.27
N ILE A 110 -1.42 13.15 4.04
CA ILE A 110 -1.83 12.97 5.45
C ILE A 110 -3.03 12.03 5.56
N CYS A 111 -4.05 12.23 4.73
CA CYS A 111 -5.23 11.37 4.69
C CYS A 111 -4.87 9.92 4.35
N TYR A 112 -4.01 9.72 3.36
CA TYR A 112 -3.50 8.40 2.99
C TYR A 112 -2.80 7.72 4.16
N LEU A 113 -1.88 8.41 4.85
CA LEU A 113 -1.14 7.85 5.98
C LEU A 113 -2.03 7.50 7.17
N LEU A 114 -3.05 8.33 7.45
CA LEU A 114 -4.03 8.03 8.50
C LEU A 114 -4.87 6.80 8.15
N LEU A 115 -5.28 6.66 6.88
CA LEU A 115 -6.06 5.51 6.40
C LEU A 115 -5.20 4.25 6.22
N LEU A 116 -3.89 4.39 6.01
CA LEU A 116 -2.97 3.26 5.86
C LEU A 116 -2.95 2.38 7.11
N PHE A 117 -3.20 2.94 8.30
CA PHE A 117 -3.26 2.15 9.53
C PHE A 117 -4.46 1.18 9.56
N PRO A 118 -5.73 1.62 9.51
CA PRO A 118 -6.87 0.70 9.52
C PRO A 118 -6.90 -0.22 8.29
N VAL A 119 -6.52 0.29 7.10
CA VAL A 119 -6.42 -0.52 5.88
C VAL A 119 -5.31 -1.57 6.02
N GLY A 120 -4.15 -1.17 6.54
CA GLY A 120 -3.01 -2.07 6.77
C GLY A 120 -3.31 -3.17 7.79
N ILE A 121 -4.10 -2.89 8.84
CA ILE A 121 -4.60 -3.92 9.76
C ILE A 121 -5.47 -4.93 9.00
N ALA A 122 -6.47 -4.45 8.26
CA ALA A 122 -7.39 -5.33 7.54
C ALA A 122 -6.64 -6.21 6.52
N GLU A 123 -5.75 -5.61 5.74
CA GLU A 123 -4.93 -6.30 4.75
C GLU A 123 -4.00 -7.34 5.40
N PHE A 124 -3.30 -6.97 6.48
CA PHE A 124 -2.42 -7.88 7.20
C PHE A 124 -3.18 -9.09 7.75
N VAL A 125 -4.28 -8.84 8.47
CA VAL A 125 -5.10 -9.90 9.08
C VAL A 125 -5.64 -10.85 8.00
N LEU A 126 -6.16 -10.32 6.90
CA LEU A 126 -6.69 -11.14 5.81
C LEU A 126 -5.60 -11.98 5.15
N VAL A 127 -4.43 -11.41 4.82
CA VAL A 127 -3.32 -12.17 4.22
C VAL A 127 -2.87 -13.26 5.17
N VAL A 128 -2.54 -12.91 6.42
CA VAL A 128 -2.00 -13.87 7.38
C VAL A 128 -3.00 -15.00 7.64
N THR A 129 -4.28 -14.68 7.83
CA THR A 129 -5.31 -15.69 8.11
C THR A 129 -5.51 -16.62 6.93
N LEU A 130 -5.66 -16.10 5.71
CA LEU A 130 -5.90 -16.94 4.52
C LEU A 130 -4.70 -17.84 4.21
N TRP A 131 -3.49 -17.30 4.30
CA TRP A 131 -2.27 -18.08 4.10
C TRP A 131 -2.08 -19.13 5.19
N ALA A 132 -2.28 -18.78 6.47
CA ALA A 132 -2.16 -19.73 7.58
C ALA A 132 -3.17 -20.87 7.48
N VAL A 133 -4.45 -20.58 7.18
CA VAL A 133 -5.50 -21.60 7.02
C VAL A 133 -5.21 -22.50 5.81
N SER A 134 -4.85 -21.91 4.67
CA SER A 134 -4.56 -22.68 3.45
C SER A 134 -3.36 -23.62 3.63
N LEU A 135 -2.26 -23.09 4.19
CA LEU A 135 -1.06 -23.88 4.46
C LEU A 135 -1.28 -24.91 5.58
N GLY A 136 -2.06 -24.56 6.60
CA GLY A 136 -2.46 -25.48 7.66
C GLY A 136 -3.23 -26.68 7.10
N LEU A 137 -4.29 -26.45 6.34
CA LEU A 137 -5.04 -27.55 5.73
C LEU A 137 -4.20 -28.37 4.76
N LEU A 138 -3.36 -27.73 3.94
CA LEU A 138 -2.46 -28.41 3.03
C LEU A 138 -1.45 -29.31 3.75
N ALA A 139 -0.88 -28.83 4.87
CA ALA A 139 0.10 -29.55 5.65
C ALA A 139 -0.52 -30.59 6.59
N LEU A 140 -1.85 -30.63 6.71
CA LEU A 140 -2.57 -31.48 7.66
C LEU A 140 -2.14 -32.95 7.62
N PRO A 141 -1.99 -33.62 6.45
CA PRO A 141 -1.56 -35.03 6.39
C PRO A 141 -0.17 -35.28 6.97
N VAL A 142 0.64 -34.24 7.13
CA VAL A 142 2.01 -34.33 7.64
C VAL A 142 2.07 -34.10 9.14
N TYR A 143 1.33 -33.11 9.67
CA TYR A 143 1.48 -32.68 11.06
C TYR A 143 0.43 -33.24 12.04
N TYR A 144 -0.69 -33.80 11.56
CA TYR A 144 -1.78 -34.27 12.45
C TYR A 144 -1.29 -35.26 13.53
N ARG A 145 -0.31 -36.12 13.19
CA ARG A 145 0.33 -37.09 14.08
C ARG A 145 1.10 -36.50 15.26
N TYR A 146 1.48 -35.23 15.20
CA TYR A 146 2.18 -34.53 16.28
C TYR A 146 1.21 -33.77 17.21
N LEU A 147 -0.08 -33.74 16.87
CA LEU A 147 -1.10 -33.17 17.73
C LEU A 147 -1.40 -34.13 18.90
N PRO A 148 -1.90 -33.60 20.02
CA PRO A 148 -2.44 -34.41 21.11
C PRO A 148 -3.41 -35.48 20.58
N GLU A 149 -3.30 -36.70 21.12
CA GLU A 149 -4.07 -37.88 20.67
C GLU A 149 -3.76 -38.36 19.24
N GLY A 150 -2.75 -37.77 18.57
CA GLY A 150 -2.38 -38.13 17.21
C GLY A 150 -3.43 -37.78 16.16
N ALA A 151 -4.34 -36.86 16.48
CA ALA A 151 -5.46 -36.49 15.64
C ALA A 151 -5.75 -34.99 15.69
N TYR A 152 -6.25 -34.44 14.58
CA TYR A 152 -6.76 -33.08 14.52
C TYR A 152 -8.27 -33.07 14.79
N PHE A 153 -8.69 -32.20 15.70
CA PHE A 153 -10.08 -32.01 16.10
C PHE A 153 -10.54 -30.60 15.77
N PHE A 154 -11.72 -30.49 15.17
CA PHE A 154 -12.35 -29.19 14.89
C PHE A 154 -13.80 -29.17 15.40
N PRO A 155 -14.28 -28.05 15.97
CA PRO A 155 -13.55 -26.80 16.25
C PRO A 155 -12.64 -26.85 17.50
N SER A 156 -12.81 -27.82 18.40
CA SER A 156 -11.98 -27.96 19.61
C SER A 156 -11.81 -29.42 20.04
N TYR A 157 -10.96 -29.67 21.05
CA TYR A 157 -10.77 -31.02 21.61
C TYR A 157 -12.01 -31.53 22.35
N ASP A 158 -12.81 -30.63 22.91
CA ASP A 158 -14.05 -30.95 23.64
C ASP A 158 -15.26 -31.09 22.69
N LEU A 159 -15.28 -30.33 21.59
CA LEU A 159 -16.31 -30.38 20.56
C LEU A 159 -15.72 -30.90 19.25
N ARG A 160 -15.82 -32.23 19.06
CA ARG A 160 -15.23 -32.96 17.92
C ARG A 160 -16.26 -33.17 16.80
N TRP A 161 -16.55 -32.14 16.02
CA TRP A 161 -17.41 -32.30 14.83
C TRP A 161 -16.68 -33.01 13.70
N ILE A 162 -15.38 -32.76 13.59
CA ILE A 162 -14.51 -33.35 12.58
C ILE A 162 -13.28 -33.92 13.29
N THR A 163 -12.96 -35.18 12.98
CA THR A 163 -11.79 -35.90 13.46
C THR A 163 -10.92 -36.30 12.27
N VAL A 164 -9.63 -35.98 12.34
CA VAL A 164 -8.63 -36.38 11.34
C VAL A 164 -7.52 -37.13 12.05
N ASP A 165 -7.59 -38.45 11.98
CA ASP A 165 -6.76 -39.43 12.69
C ASP A 165 -5.87 -40.25 11.75
N SER A 166 -6.06 -40.12 10.45
CA SER A 166 -5.37 -40.92 9.44
C SER A 166 -5.07 -40.09 8.20
N VAL A 167 -4.07 -40.51 7.42
CA VAL A 167 -3.70 -39.84 6.17
C VAL A 167 -4.88 -39.80 5.20
N THR A 168 -5.68 -40.86 5.14
CA THR A 168 -6.87 -40.95 4.27
C THR A 168 -7.95 -39.96 4.68
N THR A 169 -8.20 -39.75 5.98
CA THR A 169 -9.15 -38.73 6.45
C THR A 169 -8.58 -37.31 6.30
N ALA A 170 -7.26 -37.14 6.26
CA ALA A 170 -6.60 -35.86 6.01
C ALA A 170 -6.57 -35.43 4.53
N LEU A 171 -6.59 -36.37 3.58
CA LEU A 171 -6.48 -36.08 2.14
C LEU A 171 -7.56 -35.11 1.60
N PRO A 172 -8.85 -35.24 1.94
CA PRO A 172 -9.87 -34.28 1.51
C PRO A 172 -9.60 -32.86 2.02
N TRP A 173 -9.11 -32.73 3.26
CA TRP A 173 -8.74 -31.44 3.85
C TRP A 173 -7.50 -30.85 3.20
N ALA A 174 -6.51 -31.68 2.85
CA ALA A 174 -5.36 -31.24 2.10
C ALA A 174 -5.74 -30.75 0.70
N ALA A 175 -6.63 -31.47 0.01
CA ALA A 175 -7.17 -31.05 -1.28
C ALA A 175 -7.92 -29.71 -1.17
N LEU A 176 -8.74 -29.54 -0.12
CA LEU A 176 -9.37 -28.26 0.19
C LEU A 176 -8.32 -27.17 0.46
N GLY A 177 -7.25 -27.48 1.18
CA GLY A 177 -6.12 -26.60 1.42
C GLY A 177 -5.44 -26.13 0.13
N VAL A 178 -5.26 -27.03 -0.85
CA VAL A 178 -4.76 -26.66 -2.20
C VAL A 178 -5.71 -25.68 -2.89
N LEU A 179 -7.02 -25.98 -2.89
CA LEU A 179 -8.02 -25.10 -3.51
C LEU A 179 -8.05 -23.71 -2.84
N LEU A 180 -8.02 -23.68 -1.51
CA LEU A 180 -7.94 -22.45 -0.73
C LEU A 180 -6.64 -21.70 -0.97
N LEU A 181 -5.51 -22.40 -1.15
CA LEU A 181 -4.23 -21.75 -1.46
C LEU A 181 -4.27 -21.05 -2.82
N VAL A 182 -4.84 -21.71 -3.84
CA VAL A 182 -5.03 -21.09 -5.16
C VAL A 182 -5.94 -19.86 -5.07
N ALA A 183 -7.05 -19.97 -4.34
CA ALA A 183 -7.95 -18.84 -4.09
C ALA A 183 -7.24 -17.71 -3.33
N THR A 184 -6.44 -18.04 -2.32
CA THR A 184 -5.66 -17.11 -1.50
C THR A 184 -4.64 -16.34 -2.34
N VAL A 185 -3.93 -17.02 -3.25
CA VAL A 185 -3.01 -16.36 -4.18
C VAL A 185 -3.74 -15.38 -5.08
N ALA A 186 -4.88 -15.76 -5.67
CA ALA A 186 -5.68 -14.86 -6.50
C ALA A 186 -6.20 -13.66 -5.68
N PHE A 187 -6.71 -13.90 -4.48
CA PHE A 187 -7.20 -12.88 -3.55
C PHE A 187 -6.10 -11.89 -3.16
N THR A 188 -4.93 -12.38 -2.77
CA THR A 188 -3.77 -11.56 -2.39
C THR A 188 -3.37 -10.61 -3.51
N ARG A 189 -3.35 -11.09 -4.76
CA ARG A 189 -3.05 -10.26 -5.94
C ARG A 189 -4.13 -9.22 -6.20
N GLY A 190 -5.40 -9.60 -6.03
CA GLY A 190 -6.54 -8.69 -6.16
C GLY A 190 -6.47 -7.56 -5.13
N MET A 191 -6.19 -7.90 -3.88
CA MET A 191 -6.06 -6.95 -2.77
C MET A 191 -4.87 -6.01 -2.97
N ALA A 192 -3.70 -6.52 -3.36
CA ALA A 192 -2.56 -5.68 -3.72
C ALA A 192 -2.89 -4.73 -4.88
N GLY A 193 -3.64 -5.20 -5.88
CA GLY A 193 -4.14 -4.36 -6.96
C GLY A 193 -5.13 -3.28 -6.49
N ALA A 194 -6.01 -3.61 -5.53
CA ALA A 194 -6.93 -2.67 -4.90
C ALA A 194 -6.17 -1.60 -4.10
N HIS A 195 -5.15 -1.99 -3.33
CA HIS A 195 -4.30 -1.05 -2.62
C HIS A 195 -3.54 -0.13 -3.58
N ALA A 196 -2.98 -0.66 -4.68
CA ALA A 196 -2.33 0.17 -5.68
C ALA A 196 -3.28 1.20 -6.30
N ARG A 197 -4.58 0.87 -6.46
CA ARG A 197 -5.62 1.83 -6.87
C ARG A 197 -5.86 2.88 -5.78
N PHE A 198 -6.01 2.46 -4.53
CA PHE A 198 -6.16 3.36 -3.39
C PHE A 198 -4.99 4.36 -3.27
N ALA A 199 -3.76 3.87 -3.38
CA ALA A 199 -2.55 4.68 -3.40
C ALA A 199 -2.53 5.64 -4.61
N ARG A 200 -2.86 5.18 -5.82
CA ARG A 200 -2.97 6.08 -7.00
C ARG A 200 -4.03 7.16 -6.81
N LEU A 201 -5.17 6.80 -6.21
CA LEU A 201 -6.27 7.74 -5.98
C LEU A 201 -5.84 8.82 -4.99
N LEU A 202 -5.15 8.50 -3.90
CA LEU A 202 -4.79 9.53 -2.91
C LEU A 202 -3.45 10.22 -3.20
N LEU A 203 -2.43 9.44 -3.56
CA LEU A 203 -1.05 9.92 -3.73
C LEU A 203 -0.72 10.39 -5.15
N GLY A 204 -1.59 10.10 -6.13
CA GLY A 204 -1.42 10.53 -7.52
C GLY A 204 -1.92 11.96 -7.78
N PRO A 205 -1.55 12.55 -8.93
CA PRO A 205 -2.01 13.89 -9.32
C PRO A 205 -3.51 13.88 -9.65
N THR A 206 -4.23 14.90 -9.18
CA THR A 206 -5.63 15.17 -9.58
C THR A 206 -5.64 15.67 -11.02
N SER A 207 -6.66 15.36 -11.83
CA SER A 207 -6.76 15.76 -13.25
C SER A 207 -6.59 17.27 -13.51
N ALA A 208 -6.84 18.12 -12.51
CA ALA A 208 -6.58 19.56 -12.56
C ALA A 208 -5.08 19.95 -12.53
N MET A 209 -4.18 18.98 -12.32
CA MET A 209 -2.73 19.13 -12.25
C MET A 209 -2.01 18.52 -13.45
N THR A 210 -2.71 18.04 -14.49
CA THR A 210 -2.09 17.77 -15.79
C THR A 210 -1.70 19.13 -16.38
N PRO A 211 -0.45 19.59 -16.27
CA PRO A 211 -0.08 20.88 -16.80
C PRO A 211 0.17 20.66 -18.28
N ALA A 212 -0.79 20.98 -19.15
CA ALA A 212 -0.55 21.42 -20.52
C ALA A 212 0.45 20.59 -21.38
N ALA A 213 0.75 19.33 -21.03
CA ALA A 213 1.67 18.47 -21.79
C ALA A 213 1.01 18.03 -23.10
N GLU A 214 -0.32 18.08 -23.15
CA GLU A 214 -1.12 17.93 -24.36
C GLU A 214 -1.17 19.23 -25.19
N ALA A 215 -0.96 20.41 -24.58
CA ALA A 215 -0.96 21.69 -25.29
C ALA A 215 0.37 22.03 -25.97
N VAL A 216 1.50 21.50 -25.48
CA VAL A 216 2.82 21.65 -26.12
C VAL A 216 3.02 20.64 -27.26
N GLY A 217 2.33 19.49 -27.22
CA GLY A 217 2.37 18.49 -28.30
C GLY A 217 1.50 18.82 -29.52
N ALA A 218 0.51 19.71 -29.37
CA ALA A 218 -0.43 20.09 -30.43
C ALA A 218 -0.02 21.36 -31.21
N GLY A 219 1.13 21.96 -30.88
CA GLY A 219 1.43 23.35 -31.23
C GLY A 219 2.68 23.60 -32.07
N HIS A 220 3.16 22.69 -32.94
CA HIS A 220 4.13 23.06 -33.99
C HIS A 220 4.33 21.99 -35.07
N VAL A 221 3.44 21.94 -36.07
CA VAL A 221 3.80 21.54 -37.44
C VAL A 221 2.97 22.37 -38.42
N THR A 222 3.44 23.57 -38.76
CA THR A 222 3.05 24.24 -40.00
C THR A 222 4.24 24.16 -40.96
N PRO A 223 4.14 23.45 -42.10
CA PRO A 223 5.15 23.53 -43.13
C PRO A 223 5.10 24.92 -43.76
N ARG A 224 6.21 25.66 -43.76
CA ARG A 224 6.37 26.86 -44.59
C ARG A 224 6.31 26.44 -46.06
N PRO A 225 5.53 27.13 -46.92
CA PRO A 225 5.64 26.92 -48.36
C PRO A 225 7.01 27.43 -48.83
N VAL A 226 7.72 26.59 -49.57
CA VAL A 226 8.91 26.98 -50.32
C VAL A 226 8.40 27.84 -51.48
N ALA A 227 8.77 29.13 -51.48
CA ALA A 227 8.55 30.00 -52.61
C ALA A 227 9.61 29.65 -53.67
N GLU A 228 9.14 29.29 -54.87
CA GLU A 228 9.89 29.34 -56.13
C GLU A 228 9.75 30.72 -56.76
#